data_AF-A0A542XF69-F1
#
_entry.id   AF-A0A542XF69-F1
#
_cell.length_a   1.000
_cell.length_b   1.000
_cell.length_c   1.000
_cell.angle_alpha   90.00
_cell.angle_beta   90.00
_cell.angle_gamma   90.00
#
_symmetry.space_group_name_H-M   'P 1'
#
loop_
_entity.id
_entity.type
_entity.pdbx_description
1 polymer ?
#
loop_
_entity_poly.entity_id
_entity_poly.type
_entity_poly.pdbx_seq_one_letter_code
_entity_poly.pdbx_strand_id
1 'polypeptide(L)' 'MRRAPNFPQFMIIGGLIGVLLGLYVGQRGESGSYSDATAMGLFAVLFGAIGVMIATAIALALDKRSRRR' A
#
# COMPACT_ATOMS: atom_id res chain seq x y z
N MET A 1 -8.49 28.30 -4.23
CA MET A 1 -7.91 27.33 -5.19
C MET A 1 -8.12 25.92 -4.63
N ARG A 2 -9.10 25.15 -5.14
CA ARG A 2 -9.28 23.74 -4.73
C ARG A 2 -8.18 22.91 -5.37
N ARG A 3 -7.14 22.53 -4.62
CA ARG A 3 -6.23 21.47 -5.05
C ARG A 3 -7.00 20.15 -4.87
N ALA A 4 -7.43 19.53 -5.96
CA ALA A 4 -7.94 18.18 -5.90
C ALA A 4 -6.86 17.28 -5.25
N PRO A 5 -7.22 16.38 -4.33
CA PRO A 5 -6.26 15.43 -3.79
C PRO A 5 -5.70 14.61 -4.96
N ASN A 6 -4.37 14.59 -5.09
CA ASN A 6 -3.70 13.83 -6.13
C ASN A 6 -3.78 12.34 -5.79
N PHE A 7 -4.84 11.67 -6.27
CA PHE A 7 -5.05 10.23 -6.12
C PHE A 7 -3.80 9.39 -6.46
N PRO A 8 -3.05 9.68 -7.54
CA PRO A 8 -1.84 8.91 -7.86
C PRO A 8 -0.78 9.01 -6.77
N GLN A 9 -0.62 10.17 -6.12
CA GLN A 9 0.37 10.32 -5.04
C GLN A 9 -0.01 9.48 -3.81
N PHE A 10 -1.30 9.45 -3.45
CA PHE A 10 -1.77 8.59 -2.36
C PHE A 10 -1.54 7.10 -2.67
N MET A 11 -1.86 6.67 -3.89
CA MET A 11 -1.64 5.29 -4.32
C MET A 11 -0.15 4.90 -4.25
N ILE A 12 0.74 5.75 -4.75
CA ILE A 12 2.19 5.51 -4.73
C ILE A 12 2.71 5.41 -3.29
N ILE A 13 2.32 6.35 -2.41
CA ILE A 13 2.77 6.34 -1.02
C ILE A 13 2.24 5.09 -0.29
N GLY A 14 0.96 4.77 -0.46
CA GLY A 14 0.35 3.58 0.14
C GLY A 14 0.99 2.29 -0.33
N GLY A 15 1.21 2.16 -1.64
CA GLY A 15 1.89 1.01 -2.23
C GLY A 15 3.33 0.87 -1.77
N LEU A 16 4.08 1.98 -1.69
CA LEU A 16 5.46 1.98 -1.20
C LEU A 16 5.54 1.54 0.26
N ILE A 17 4.68 2.08 1.13
CA ILE A 17 4.60 1.68 2.54
C ILE A 17 4.22 0.19 2.64
N GLY A 18 3.25 -0.25 1.85
CA GLY A 18 2.84 -1.66 1.79
C GLY A 18 3.98 -2.58 1.38
N VAL A 19 4.70 -2.26 0.31
CA VAL A 19 5.85 -3.06 -0.15
C VAL A 19 6.93 -3.14 0.92
N LEU A 20 7.29 -2.02 1.55
CA LEU A 20 8.29 -1.99 2.62
C LEU A 20 7.88 -2.86 3.82
N LEU A 21 6.61 -2.79 4.23
CA LEU A 21 6.07 -3.65 5.28
C LEU A 21 6.07 -5.12 4.87
N GLY A 22 5.69 -5.44 3.64
CA GLY A 22 5.70 -6.81 3.11
C GLY A 22 7.09 -7.42 3.08
N LEU A 23 8.10 -6.65 2.65
CA LEU A 23 9.50 -7.09 2.71
C LEU A 23 9.98 -7.31 4.15
N TYR A 24 9.62 -6.41 5.06
CA TYR A 24 9.96 -6.52 6.48
C TYR A 24 9.30 -7.70 7.20
N VAL A 25 8.07 -8.04 6.81
CA VAL A 25 7.39 -9.25 7.31
C VAL A 25 7.99 -10.49 6.67
N GLY A 26 8.23 -10.45 5.36
CA GLY A 26 8.82 -11.56 4.60
C GLY A 26 10.21 -11.97 5.07
N GLN A 27 11.03 -11.03 5.55
CA GLN A 27 12.36 -11.35 6.10
C GLN A 27 12.32 -12.09 7.45
N ARG A 28 11.17 -12.09 8.13
CA ARG A 28 11.01 -12.66 9.48
C ARG A 28 10.19 -13.93 9.52
N GLY A 29 9.48 -14.25 8.45
CA GLY A 29 8.74 -15.50 8.35
C GLY A 29 9.66 -16.67 8.05
N GLU A 30 9.40 -17.83 8.63
CA GLU A 30 9.96 -19.07 8.10
C GLU A 30 9.37 -19.29 6.70
N SER A 31 10.25 -19.45 5.72
CA SER A 31 9.88 -19.62 4.31
C SER A 31 9.20 -20.97 4.03
N GLY A 32 9.27 -21.92 4.96
CA GLY A 32 8.63 -23.22 4.86
C GLY A 32 9.04 -23.95 3.59
N SER A 33 8.08 -24.24 2.70
CA SER A 33 8.33 -24.85 1.38
C SER A 33 8.66 -23.85 0.27
N TYR A 34 8.59 -22.54 0.52
CA TYR A 34 8.98 -21.51 -0.44
C TYR A 34 10.47 -21.18 -0.33
N SER A 35 11.08 -20.69 -1.41
CA SER A 35 12.36 -20.01 -1.28
C SER A 35 12.16 -18.66 -0.56
N ASP A 36 13.14 -18.24 0.24
CA ASP A 36 13.11 -16.95 0.96
C ASP A 36 12.77 -15.78 0.02
N ALA A 37 13.37 -15.78 -1.18
CA ALA A 37 13.13 -14.77 -2.19
C ALA A 37 11.66 -14.76 -2.68
N THR A 38 11.07 -15.94 -2.87
CA THR A 38 9.66 -16.07 -3.29
C THR A 38 8.72 -15.62 -2.18
N ALA A 39 8.98 -16.02 -0.94
CA ALA A 39 8.18 -15.62 0.21
C ALA A 39 8.20 -14.09 0.40
N MET A 40 9.39 -13.47 0.36
CA MET A 40 9.54 -12.01 0.43
C MET A 40 8.80 -11.29 -0.70
N GLY A 41 8.92 -11.78 -1.94
CA GLY A 41 8.21 -11.21 -3.09
C GLY A 41 6.70 -11.28 -2.95
N LEU A 42 6.17 -12.42 -2.48
CA LEU A 42 4.73 -12.60 -2.24
C LEU A 42 4.21 -11.62 -1.20
N PHE A 43 4.89 -11.50 -0.04
CA PHE A 43 4.49 -10.56 1.00
C PHE A 43 4.60 -9.11 0.54
N ALA A 44 5.64 -8.75 -0.21
CA ALA A 44 5.80 -7.42 -0.79
C ALA A 44 4.60 -7.04 -1.69
N VAL A 45 4.16 -7.96 -2.57
CA VAL A 45 3.02 -7.72 -3.45
C VAL A 45 1.70 -7.66 -2.67
N LEU A 46 1.48 -8.58 -1.73
CA LEU A 46 0.26 -8.62 -0.91
C LEU A 46 0.09 -7.34 -0.09
N PHE A 47 1.11 -6.96 0.68
CA PHE A 47 1.06 -5.74 1.47
C PHE A 47 1.05 -4.50 0.59
N GLY A 48 1.77 -4.50 -0.54
CA GLY A 48 1.72 -3.42 -1.53
C GLY A 48 0.28 -3.17 -2.03
N ALA A 49 -0.42 -4.23 -2.45
CA ALA A 49 -1.81 -4.13 -2.91
C ALA A 49 -2.75 -3.60 -1.82
N ILE A 50 -2.63 -4.12 -0.59
CA ILE A 50 -3.41 -3.66 0.56
C ILE A 50 -3.12 -2.18 0.86
N GLY A 51 -1.84 -1.79 0.86
CA GLY A 51 -1.40 -0.42 1.08
C GLY A 51 -1.96 0.56 0.04
N VAL A 52 -1.95 0.19 -1.24
CA VAL A 52 -2.60 0.96 -2.31
C VAL A 52 -4.10 1.11 -2.04
N MET A 53 -4.80 0.02 -1.70
CA MET A 53 -6.24 0.07 -1.44
C MET A 53 -6.58 1.00 -0.28
N ILE A 54 -5.86 0.89 0.85
CA ILE A 54 -6.08 1.72 2.03
C ILE A 54 -5.81 3.20 1.70
N ALA A 55 -4.69 3.52 1.06
CA ALA A 55 -4.37 4.90 0.73
C ALA A 55 -5.34 5.50 -0.29
N THR A 56 -5.82 4.69 -1.24
CA THR A 56 -6.87 5.11 -2.19
C THR A 56 -8.19 5.38 -1.45
N ALA A 57 -8.59 4.51 -0.53
CA ALA A 57 -9.78 4.72 0.28
C ALA A 57 -9.71 6.02 1.11
N ILE A 58 -8.53 6.32 1.68
CA ILE A 58 -8.27 7.58 2.39
C ILE A 58 -8.38 8.77 1.43
N ALA A 59 -7.77 8.69 0.25
CA ALA A 59 -7.86 9.74 -0.76
C ALA A 59 -9.32 10.01 -1.19
N LEU A 60 -10.11 8.95 -1.38
CA LEU A 60 -11.54 9.05 -1.69
C LEU A 60 -12.34 9.66 -0.55
N ALA A 61 -12.03 9.32 0.71
CA ALA A 61 -12.68 9.91 1.87
C ALA A 61 -12.37 11.41 2.01
N LEU A 62 -11.13 11.81 1.74
CA LEU A 62 -10.71 13.22 1.72
C LEU A 62 -11.36 14.00 0.58
N ASP A 63 -11.45 13.41 -0.62
CA ASP A 63 -12.15 14.04 -1.76
C ASP A 63 -13.65 14.24 -1.44
N LYS A 64 -14.31 13.22 -0.87
CA LYS A 64 -15.71 13.34 -0.41
C LYS A 64 -15.89 14.44 0.62
N ARG A 65 -14.98 14.58 1.59
CA ARG A 65 -15.04 15.63 2.62
C ARG A 65 -14.83 17.02 2.01
N SER A 66 -13.90 17.16 1.06
CA SER A 66 -13.62 18.41 0.37
C SER A 66 -14.73 18.82 -0.61
N ARG A 67 -15.57 17.89 -1.07
CA ARG A 67 -16.75 18.20 -1.89
C ARG A 67 -17.95 18.67 -1.09
N ARG A 68 -18.09 18.21 0.16
CA ARG A 68 -19.20 18.57 1.07
C ARG A 68 -19.01 19.90 1.81
N ARG A 69 -17.78 20.39 1.94
CA ARG A 69 -17.47 21.73 2.45
C ARG A 69 -17.09 22.64 1.30
#